data_AF-A0A965C8V9-F1
#
_entry.id   AF-A0A965C8V9-F1
#
_cell.length_a   1.000
_cell.length_b   1.000
_cell.length_c   1.000
_cell.angle_alpha   90.00
_cell.angle_beta   90.00
_cell.angle_gamma   90.00
#
_symmetry.space_group_name_H-M   'P 1'
#
loop_
_entity.id
_entity.type
_entity.pdbx_description
1 polymer ?
#
loop_
_entity_poly.entity_id
_entity_poly.type
_entity_poly.pdbx_seq_one_letter_code
_entity_poly.pdbx_strand_id
1 'polypeptide(L)'
;LGAAFQKVNFLRDLAADFEQLGRSYFPLVNVNNFNEETKVALVTDIQNDLAVSAKSIKLIPKSARKAVVAAQLLFTELNDKISQTPAEELIRTRIRVSNPRKLVIILKALLGVSPK
;
A
#
# COMPACT_ATOMS: atom_id res chain seq x y z
N LEU A 1 9.24 -5.14 3.74
CA LEU A 1 8.10 -5.56 2.89
C LEU A 1 6.82 -5.82 3.68
N GLY A 2 6.82 -6.78 4.63
CA GLY A 2 5.59 -7.20 5.32
C GLY A 2 4.85 -6.06 6.04
N ALA A 3 5.57 -5.21 6.79
CA ALA A 3 4.98 -4.06 7.47
C ALA A 3 4.28 -3.10 6.50
N ALA A 4 4.97 -2.61 5.46
CA ALA A 4 4.38 -1.75 4.43
C ALA A 4 3.09 -2.33 3.83
N PHE A 5 3.09 -3.63 3.53
CA PHE A 5 1.95 -4.30 2.93
C PHE A 5 0.75 -4.37 3.88
N GLN A 6 1.00 -4.66 5.15
CA GLN A 6 -0.05 -4.63 6.18
C GLN A 6 -0.62 -3.23 6.35
N LYS A 7 0.23 -2.21 6.43
CA LYS A 7 -0.17 -0.79 6.55
C LYS A 7 -1.03 -0.33 5.37
N VAL A 8 -0.62 -0.64 4.14
CA VAL A 8 -1.42 -0.35 2.93
C VAL A 8 -2.74 -1.10 2.94
N ASN A 9 -2.74 -2.39 3.31
CA ASN A 9 -3.97 -3.18 3.39
C ASN A 9 -4.95 -2.63 4.40
N PHE A 10 -4.48 -2.19 5.56
CA PHE A 10 -5.30 -1.49 6.53
C PHE A 10 -5.90 -0.20 5.94
N LEU A 11 -5.07 0.68 5.37
CA LEU A 11 -5.57 1.96 4.83
C LEU A 11 -6.54 1.81 3.67
N ARG A 12 -6.34 0.85 2.78
CA ARG A 12 -7.27 0.63 1.65
C ARG A 12 -8.60 0.01 2.09
N ASP A 13 -8.63 -0.65 3.24
CA ASP A 13 -9.78 -1.38 3.79
C ASP A 13 -10.42 -0.61 4.97
N LEU A 14 -9.95 0.61 5.27
CA LEU A 14 -10.36 1.44 6.41
C LEU A 14 -11.88 1.59 6.55
N ALA A 15 -12.61 1.68 5.44
CA ALA A 15 -14.07 1.76 5.42
C ALA A 15 -14.77 0.48 5.91
N ALA A 16 -14.28 -0.69 5.51
CA ALA A 16 -14.82 -1.97 5.98
C ALA A 16 -14.41 -2.22 7.45
N ASP A 17 -13.21 -1.74 7.79
CA ASP A 17 -12.66 -1.87 9.12
C ASP A 17 -13.37 -0.96 10.14
N PHE A 18 -13.89 0.20 9.73
CA PHE A 18 -14.71 1.08 10.58
C PHE A 18 -16.00 0.39 11.07
N GLU A 19 -16.66 -0.40 10.21
CA GLU A 19 -17.88 -1.12 10.59
C GLU A 19 -17.60 -2.34 11.49
N GLN A 20 -16.36 -2.83 11.55
CA GLN A 20 -16.02 -4.10 12.21
C GLN A 20 -15.01 -4.03 13.35
N LEU A 21 -14.14 -3.01 13.48
CA LEU A 21 -12.89 -3.16 14.22
C LEU A 21 -12.72 -2.23 15.43
N GLY A 22 -13.00 -2.82 16.60
CA GLY A 22 -12.25 -2.59 17.84
C GLY A 22 -10.87 -3.26 17.88
N ARG A 23 -10.21 -3.50 16.74
CA ARG A 23 -8.81 -3.97 16.67
C ARG A 23 -7.99 -3.00 15.83
N SER A 24 -7.15 -2.21 16.50
CA SER A 24 -6.31 -1.24 15.82
C SER A 24 -4.92 -1.82 15.53
N TYR A 25 -4.61 -2.04 14.26
CA TYR A 25 -3.25 -2.39 13.79
C TYR A 25 -2.27 -1.22 13.91
N PHE A 26 -2.78 -0.01 14.12
CA PHE A 26 -2.02 1.15 14.52
C PHE A 26 -2.54 1.62 15.87
N PRO A 27 -1.86 1.33 16.99
CA PRO A 27 -2.34 1.71 18.32
C PRO A 27 -2.61 3.23 18.49
N LEU A 28 -2.16 4.06 17.54
CA LEU A 28 -2.35 5.51 17.51
C LEU A 28 -3.39 6.00 16.49
N VAL A 29 -3.91 5.14 15.59
CA VAL A 29 -4.92 5.55 14.61
C VAL A 29 -6.30 5.18 15.15
N ASN A 30 -7.01 6.20 15.61
CA ASN A 30 -8.43 6.10 15.91
C ASN A 30 -9.18 6.61 14.68
N VAL A 31 -10.09 5.80 14.13
CA VAL A 31 -10.86 6.20 12.93
C VAL A 31 -11.69 7.45 13.20
N ASN A 32 -12.15 7.66 14.45
CA ASN A 32 -12.86 8.87 14.86
C ASN A 32 -11.99 10.14 14.78
N ASN A 33 -10.67 10.00 14.82
CA ASN A 33 -9.71 11.09 14.69
C ASN A 33 -8.89 10.98 13.39
N PHE A 34 -9.30 10.13 12.45
CA PHE A 34 -8.60 9.97 11.19
C PHE A 34 -8.84 11.20 10.31
N ASN A 35 -7.77 11.94 10.06
CA ASN A 35 -7.77 13.19 9.30
C ASN A 35 -6.66 13.18 8.25
N GLU A 36 -6.58 14.26 7.47
CA GLU A 36 -5.57 14.43 6.44
C GLU A 36 -4.13 14.35 6.96
N GLU A 37 -3.84 14.95 8.13
CA GLU A 37 -2.51 14.91 8.73
C GLU A 37 -2.08 13.48 9.06
N THR A 38 -2.98 12.71 9.67
CA THR A 38 -2.76 11.30 10.00
C THR A 38 -2.57 10.47 8.73
N LYS A 39 -3.41 10.69 7.70
CA LYS A 39 -3.28 10.04 6.39
C LYS A 39 -1.89 10.30 5.78
N VAL A 40 -1.46 11.56 5.74
CA VAL A 40 -0.17 11.97 5.16
C VAL A 40 1.00 11.33 5.91
N ALA A 41 0.94 11.31 7.25
CA ALA A 41 1.97 10.67 8.06
C ALA A 41 2.08 9.17 7.74
N LEU A 42 0.95 8.45 7.68
CA LEU A 42 0.92 7.02 7.38
C LEU A 42 1.36 6.70 5.94
N VAL A 43 0.92 7.47 4.96
CA VAL A 43 1.34 7.34 3.56
C VAL A 43 2.86 7.53 3.44
N THR A 44 3.42 8.50 4.16
CA THR A 44 4.86 8.79 4.17
C THR A 44 5.65 7.64 4.80
N ASP A 45 5.17 7.12 5.93
CA ASP A 45 5.75 5.96 6.61
C ASP A 45 5.73 4.70 5.72
N ILE A 46 4.61 4.43 5.05
CA ILE A 46 4.50 3.35 4.05
C ILE A 46 5.49 3.56 2.91
N GLN A 47 5.60 4.80 2.40
CA GLN A 47 6.50 5.12 1.30
C GLN A 47 7.96 4.83 1.69
N ASN A 48 8.35 5.17 2.92
CA ASN A 48 9.68 4.87 3.45
C ASN A 48 9.90 3.36 3.56
N ASP A 49 8.94 2.60 4.10
CA ASP A 49 9.02 1.14 4.19
C ASP A 49 9.14 0.48 2.80
N LEU A 50 8.40 0.99 1.82
CA LEU A 50 8.47 0.54 0.43
C LEU A 50 9.85 0.83 -0.18
N ALA A 51 10.38 2.03 0.01
CA ALA A 51 11.71 2.41 -0.50
C ALA A 51 12.84 1.57 0.13
N VAL A 52 12.76 1.30 1.43
CA VAL A 52 13.69 0.38 2.11
C VAL A 52 13.57 -1.02 1.50
N SER A 53 12.34 -1.49 1.32
CA SER A 53 12.09 -2.83 0.78
C SER A 53 12.55 -2.99 -0.67
N ALA A 54 12.45 -1.95 -1.50
CA ALA A 54 12.88 -1.96 -2.88
C ALA A 54 14.38 -2.25 -3.03
N LYS A 55 15.21 -1.74 -2.10
CA LYS A 55 16.66 -2.00 -2.06
C LYS A 55 16.97 -3.48 -1.87
N SER A 56 16.16 -4.19 -1.09
CA SER A 56 16.36 -5.61 -0.78
C SER A 56 15.92 -6.56 -1.90
N ILE A 57 15.12 -6.11 -2.87
CA ILE A 57 14.60 -6.97 -3.96
C ILE A 57 15.73 -7.58 -4.80
N LYS A 58 16.87 -6.89 -4.92
CA LYS A 58 18.05 -7.38 -5.65
C LYS A 58 18.63 -8.66 -5.02
N LEU A 59 18.43 -8.86 -3.71
CA LEU A 59 18.91 -10.02 -2.96
C LEU A 59 18.01 -11.25 -3.11
N ILE A 60 16.82 -11.10 -3.69
CA ILE A 60 15.84 -12.18 -3.85
C ILE A 60 16.25 -13.11 -5.00
N PRO A 61 16.09 -14.43 -4.87
CA PRO A 61 16.33 -15.39 -5.95
C PRO A 61 15.61 -15.01 -7.25
N LYS A 62 16.27 -15.20 -8.39
CA LYS A 62 15.74 -14.81 -9.71
C LYS A 62 14.36 -15.41 -10.01
N SER A 63 14.10 -16.63 -9.53
CA SER A 63 12.83 -17.34 -9.69
C SER A 63 11.64 -16.61 -9.04
N ALA A 64 11.84 -15.98 -7.88
CA ALA A 64 10.78 -15.28 -7.14
C ALA A 64 10.76 -13.76 -7.39
N ARG A 65 11.86 -13.19 -7.89
CA ARG A 65 12.05 -11.74 -7.98
C ARG A 65 10.94 -11.03 -8.77
N LYS A 66 10.50 -11.58 -9.90
CA LYS A 66 9.44 -10.98 -10.73
C LYS A 66 8.11 -10.86 -9.96
N ALA A 67 7.74 -11.89 -9.21
CA ALA A 67 6.53 -11.87 -8.38
C ALA A 67 6.65 -10.81 -7.26
N VAL A 68 7.81 -10.73 -6.60
CA VAL A 68 8.03 -9.73 -5.54
C VAL A 68 8.05 -8.31 -6.09
N VAL A 69 8.63 -8.08 -7.27
CA VAL A 69 8.55 -6.79 -7.99
C VAL A 69 7.11 -6.43 -8.30
N ALA A 70 6.31 -7.37 -8.83
CA ALA A 70 4.90 -7.13 -9.13
C ALA A 70 4.12 -6.75 -7.86
N ALA A 71 4.36 -7.43 -6.74
CA ALA A 71 3.76 -7.09 -5.46
C ALA A 71 4.20 -5.69 -5.00
N GLN A 72 5.50 -5.39 -4.99
CA GLN A 72 6.02 -4.07 -4.62
C GLN A 72 5.35 -2.96 -5.44
N LEU A 73 5.30 -3.09 -6.77
CA LEU A 73 4.66 -2.11 -7.66
C LEU A 73 3.16 -1.95 -7.40
N LEU A 74 2.46 -3.05 -7.09
CA LEU A 74 1.03 -3.01 -6.73
C LEU A 74 0.80 -2.24 -5.43
N PHE A 75 1.62 -2.47 -4.42
CA PHE A 75 1.51 -1.80 -3.14
C PHE A 75 1.93 -0.32 -3.20
N THR A 76 2.91 0.03 -4.04
CA THR A 76 3.21 1.43 -4.36
C THR A 76 2.02 2.13 -5.01
N GLU A 77 1.41 1.53 -6.05
CA GLU A 77 0.24 2.12 -6.73
C GLU A 77 -0.98 2.25 -5.79
N LEU A 78 -1.15 1.31 -4.84
CA LEU A 78 -2.18 1.44 -3.80
C LEU A 78 -1.88 2.62 -2.87
N ASN A 79 -0.64 2.78 -2.39
CA ASN A 79 -0.25 3.91 -1.54
C ASN A 79 -0.41 5.25 -2.28
N ASP A 80 -0.09 5.30 -3.57
CA ASP A 80 -0.29 6.48 -4.42
C ASP A 80 -1.77 6.84 -4.55
N LYS A 81 -2.64 5.84 -4.72
CA LYS A 81 -4.09 6.07 -4.73
C LYS A 81 -4.62 6.52 -3.37
N ILE A 82 -4.13 5.93 -2.28
CA ILE A 82 -4.51 6.33 -0.92
C ILE A 82 -4.11 7.77 -0.67
N SER A 83 -2.89 8.18 -1.07
CA SER A 83 -2.40 9.55 -0.87
C SER A 83 -3.25 10.60 -1.57
N GLN A 84 -3.77 10.28 -2.75
CA GLN A 84 -4.64 11.14 -3.56
C GLN A 84 -6.11 11.12 -3.12
N THR A 85 -6.51 10.17 -2.28
CA THR A 85 -7.90 10.09 -1.79
C THR A 85 -8.04 10.93 -0.52
N PRO A 86 -9.04 11.81 -0.41
CA PRO A 86 -9.33 12.50 0.84
C PRO A 86 -9.58 11.52 2.00
N ALA A 87 -9.15 11.87 3.21
CA ALA A 87 -9.29 11.04 4.40
C ALA A 87 -10.76 10.72 4.71
N GLU A 88 -11.64 11.70 4.49
CA GLU A 88 -13.09 11.55 4.63
C GLU A 88 -13.70 10.56 3.64
N GLU A 89 -13.08 10.42 2.47
CA GLU A 89 -13.47 9.43 1.47
C GLU A 89 -12.87 8.06 1.81
N LEU A 90 -11.61 8.00 2.24
CA LEU A 90 -10.93 6.75 2.64
C LEU A 90 -11.67 5.96 3.73
N ILE A 91 -12.31 6.64 4.69
CA ILE A 91 -13.11 5.98 5.73
C ILE A 91 -14.47 5.46 5.22
N ARG A 92 -14.84 5.74 3.97
CA ARG A 92 -16.13 5.35 3.35
C ARG A 92 -15.99 4.44 2.15
N THR A 93 -14.85 4.45 1.49
CA THR A 93 -14.61 3.65 0.28
C THR A 93 -13.35 2.83 0.37
N ARG A 94 -13.44 1.65 -0.23
CA ARG A 94 -12.33 0.72 -0.34
C ARG A 94 -11.46 1.06 -1.56
N ILE A 95 -10.18 1.32 -1.34
CA ILE A 95 -9.23 1.61 -2.42
C ILE A 95 -8.77 0.35 -3.13
N ARG A 96 -8.82 0.40 -4.48
CA ARG A 96 -8.44 -0.71 -5.36
C ARG A 96 -7.66 -0.21 -6.58
N VAL A 97 -6.80 -1.08 -7.08
CA VAL A 97 -6.19 -0.96 -8.42
C VAL A 97 -7.07 -1.69 -9.42
N SER A 98 -7.39 -1.05 -10.55
CA SER A 98 -8.23 -1.63 -11.60
C SER A 98 -7.52 -2.79 -12.31
N ASN A 99 -8.28 -3.73 -12.88
CA ASN A 99 -7.70 -4.89 -13.57
C ASN A 99 -6.77 -4.52 -14.74
N PRO A 100 -7.10 -3.54 -15.60
CA PRO A 100 -6.16 -3.09 -16.64
C PRO A 100 -4.83 -2.58 -16.07
N ARG A 101 -4.90 -1.85 -14.95
CA ARG A 101 -3.69 -1.32 -14.30
C ARG A 101 -2.86 -2.44 -13.65
N LYS A 102 -3.50 -3.46 -13.08
CA LYS A 102 -2.81 -4.68 -12.60
C LYS A 102 -2.06 -5.38 -13.73
N LEU A 103 -2.65 -5.50 -14.92
CA LEU A 103 -1.98 -6.07 -16.09
C LEU A 103 -0.73 -5.27 -16.47
N VAL A 104 -0.83 -3.93 -16.49
CA VAL A 104 0.33 -3.05 -16.73
C VAL A 104 1.43 -3.27 -15.68
N ILE A 105 1.07 -3.40 -14.40
CA ILE A 105 2.03 -3.68 -13.32
C ILE A 105 2.73 -5.03 -13.52
N ILE A 106 1.99 -6.07 -13.88
CA ILE A 106 2.54 -7.40 -14.18
C ILE A 106 3.52 -7.32 -15.35
N LEU A 107 3.12 -6.66 -16.45
CA LEU A 107 3.99 -6.47 -17.61
C LEU A 107 5.28 -5.73 -17.24
N LYS A 108 5.20 -4.64 -16.48
CA LYS A 108 6.39 -3.92 -15.97
C LYS A 108 7.33 -4.85 -15.18
N ALA A 109 6.78 -5.66 -14.29
CA ALA A 109 7.56 -6.61 -13.49
C ALA A 109 8.24 -7.69 -14.36
N LEU A 110 7.54 -8.20 -15.39
CA LEU A 110 8.09 -9.19 -16.32
C LEU A 110 9.22 -8.61 -17.18
N LEU A 111 9.10 -7.33 -17.57
CA LEU A 111 10.09 -6.56 -18.34
C LEU A 111 11.28 -6.07 -17.48
N GLY A 112 11.32 -6.38 -16.19
CA GLY A 112 12.45 -6.06 -15.32
C GLY A 112 12.48 -4.62 -14.80
N VAL A 113 11.34 -3.90 -14.85
CA VAL A 113 11.23 -2.58 -14.21
C VAL A 113 11.53 -2.73 -12.72
N SER A 114 12.50 -1.96 -12.24
CA SER A 114 12.85 -1.95 -10.83
C SER A 114 12.00 -0.93 -10.07
N PRO A 115 11.33 -1.32 -8.99
CA PRO A 115 10.63 -0.39 -8.12
C PRO A 115 11.65 0.54 -7.44
N LYS A 116 11.26 1.81 -7.23
CA LYS A 116 12.08 2.83 -6.59
C LYS A 116 11.76 2.91 -5.10
#